data_AF-L1I7R5-F1
#
_entry.id   AF-L1I7R5-F1
#
_cell.length_a   1.000
_cell.length_b   1.000
_cell.length_c   1.000
_cell.angle_alpha   90.00
_cell.angle_beta   90.00
_cell.angle_gamma   90.00
#
_symmetry.space_group_name_H-M   'P 1'
#
loop_
_entity.id
_entity.type
_entity.pdbx_description
1 polymer ?
#
loop_
_entity_poly.entity_id
_entity_poly.type
_entity_poly.pdbx_seq_one_letter_code
_entity_poly.pdbx_strand_id
1 'polypeptide(L)'
;DDLTSTGSFDSVEAFWSYFHHLVRPSDLPNKHDWCMFKCGILPFSHHPDNVGGGKWTLRLKKTLNINRVWEDIMLGVLGGVDNGGGGRRRRCKVDPANRNGVVISSRHDEDIISVW
;
A
#
# COMPACT_ATOMS: atom_id res chain seq x y z
N ASP A 1 17.82 -0.51 -8.69
CA ASP A 1 17.75 -1.87 -9.27
C ASP A 1 17.48 -2.99 -8.25
N ASP A 2 17.27 -2.71 -6.96
CA ASP A 2 17.03 -3.76 -5.93
C ASP A 2 15.55 -4.11 -5.69
N LEU A 3 14.70 -4.11 -6.73
CA LEU A 3 13.31 -4.55 -6.57
C LEU A 3 13.23 -6.07 -6.79
N THR A 4 12.89 -6.82 -5.74
CA THR A 4 12.63 -8.26 -5.84
C THR A 4 11.13 -8.52 -5.85
N SER A 5 10.63 -9.17 -6.90
CA SER A 5 9.22 -9.57 -6.98
C SER A 5 8.97 -10.84 -6.17
N THR A 6 8.11 -10.75 -5.16
CA THR A 6 7.71 -11.90 -4.31
C THR A 6 6.59 -12.73 -4.95
N GLY A 7 5.82 -12.15 -5.88
CA GLY A 7 4.72 -12.84 -6.56
C GLY A 7 3.61 -11.89 -7.04
N SER A 8 2.53 -12.49 -7.52
CA SER A 8 1.30 -11.80 -7.97
C SER A 8 0.08 -12.61 -7.56
N PHE A 9 -1.05 -11.93 -7.36
CA PHE A 9 -2.32 -12.55 -7.02
C PHE A 9 -3.46 -11.88 -7.80
N ASP A 10 -4.54 -12.62 -8.00
CA ASP A 10 -5.76 -12.19 -8.70
C ASP A 10 -7.05 -12.54 -7.92
N SER A 11 -6.91 -13.13 -6.73
CA SER A 11 -8.00 -13.51 -5.83
C SER A 11 -7.72 -13.08 -4.40
N VAL A 12 -8.78 -12.96 -3.60
CA VAL A 12 -8.71 -12.57 -2.19
C VAL A 12 -7.97 -13.65 -1.38
N GLU A 13 -8.20 -14.92 -1.69
CA GLU A 13 -7.56 -16.06 -1.06
C GLU A 13 -6.06 -16.08 -1.33
N ALA A 14 -5.65 -15.83 -2.58
CA ALA A 14 -4.24 -15.71 -2.93
C ALA A 14 -3.59 -14.50 -2.25
N PHE A 15 -4.28 -13.36 -2.17
CA PHE A 15 -3.82 -12.20 -1.41
C PHE A 15 -3.50 -12.57 0.05
N TRP A 16 -4.44 -13.19 0.76
CA TRP A 16 -4.25 -13.60 2.16
C TRP A 16 -3.15 -14.64 2.31
N SER A 17 -3.02 -15.57 1.34
CA SER A 17 -1.91 -16.53 1.31
C SER A 17 -0.56 -15.82 1.31
N TYR A 18 -0.38 -14.77 0.49
CA TYR A 18 0.84 -13.95 0.56
C TYR A 18 0.92 -13.18 1.88
N PHE A 19 -0.10 -12.39 2.21
CA PHE A 19 -0.11 -11.45 3.33
C PHE A 19 0.24 -12.10 4.67
N HIS A 20 -0.17 -13.35 4.90
CA HIS A 20 0.15 -14.08 6.14
C HIS A 20 1.61 -14.54 6.26
N HIS A 21 2.32 -14.78 5.16
CA HIS A 21 3.72 -15.22 5.15
C HIS A 21 4.72 -14.07 5.02
N LEU A 22 4.18 -12.87 4.90
CA LEU A 22 4.86 -11.64 4.58
C LEU A 22 5.37 -11.01 5.90
N VAL A 23 6.62 -10.54 5.93
CA VAL A 23 7.22 -9.82 7.10
C VAL A 23 6.36 -8.60 7.47
N ARG A 24 5.95 -8.51 8.73
CA ARG A 24 5.09 -7.40 9.17
C ARG A 24 5.81 -6.06 9.03
N PRO A 25 5.08 -4.96 8.75
CA PRO A 25 5.67 -3.63 8.70
C PRO A 25 6.50 -3.23 9.91
N SER A 26 6.06 -3.59 11.13
CA SER A 26 6.81 -3.33 12.37
C SER A 26 8.15 -4.04 12.43
N ASP A 27 8.29 -5.14 11.70
CA ASP A 27 9.42 -6.05 11.73
C ASP A 27 10.30 -5.90 10.48
N LEU A 28 9.94 -4.99 9.56
CA LEU A 28 10.76 -4.64 8.40
C LEU A 28 12.06 -3.98 8.86
N PRO A 29 13.22 -4.44 8.36
CA PRO A 29 14.48 -3.79 8.70
C PRO A 29 14.49 -2.35 8.20
N ASN A 30 15.26 -1.50 8.90
CA ASN A 30 15.37 -0.09 8.53
C ASN A 30 15.86 0.06 7.08
N LYS A 31 15.26 1.02 6.36
CA LYS A 31 15.54 1.32 4.94
C LYS A 31 15.06 0.22 3.97
N HIS A 32 14.18 -0.67 4.40
CA HIS A 32 13.47 -1.57 3.50
C HIS A 32 12.10 -0.99 3.11
N ASP A 33 11.74 -1.27 1.87
CA ASP A 33 10.47 -0.88 1.27
C ASP A 33 9.71 -2.12 0.85
N TRP A 34 8.40 -2.06 1.03
CA TRP A 34 7.46 -3.07 0.58
C TRP A 34 6.42 -2.46 -0.31
N CYS A 35 6.17 -3.10 -1.44
CA CYS A 35 5.38 -2.53 -2.52
C CYS A 35 4.32 -3.53 -2.97
N MET A 36 3.09 -3.06 -3.15
CA MET A 36 2.01 -3.80 -3.80
C MET A 36 1.43 -2.93 -4.90
N PHE A 37 1.59 -3.34 -6.15
CA PHE A 37 1.18 -2.58 -7.33
C PHE A 37 0.32 -3.44 -8.25
N LYS A 38 -0.47 -2.77 -9.09
CA LYS A 38 -1.14 -3.43 -10.21
C LYS A 38 -0.10 -4.15 -11.08
N CYS A 39 -0.48 -5.31 -11.61
CA CYS A 39 0.39 -6.13 -12.44
C CYS A 39 0.98 -5.30 -13.60
N GLY A 40 2.30 -5.36 -13.77
CA GLY A 40 3.03 -4.62 -14.80
C GLY A 40 3.38 -3.17 -14.44
N ILE A 41 2.91 -2.62 -13.31
CA ILE A 41 3.27 -1.27 -12.85
C ILE A 41 4.34 -1.37 -11.76
N LEU A 42 5.45 -0.68 -11.97
CA LEU A 42 6.54 -0.61 -11.00
C LEU A 42 6.41 0.61 -10.08
N PRO A 43 6.94 0.57 -8.84
CA PRO A 43 6.86 1.66 -7.85
C PRO A 43 7.78 2.85 -8.18
N PHE A 44 7.99 3.15 -9.46
CA PHE A 44 8.91 4.17 -9.93
C PHE A 44 8.14 5.34 -10.53
N SER A 45 8.56 6.56 -10.20
CA SER A 45 7.96 7.79 -10.75
C SER A 45 8.17 7.96 -12.26
N HIS A 46 9.16 7.28 -12.83
CA HIS A 46 9.42 7.26 -14.28
C HIS A 46 8.66 6.15 -15.02
N HIS A 47 7.93 5.27 -14.31
CA HIS A 47 7.12 4.25 -14.97
C HIS A 47 6.00 4.94 -15.78
N PRO A 48 5.72 4.52 -17.03
CA PRO A 48 4.74 5.19 -17.89
C PRO A 48 3.38 5.43 -17.21
N ASP A 49 2.89 4.46 -16.45
CA ASP A 49 1.61 4.57 -15.73
C ASP A 49 1.63 5.49 -14.49
N ASN A 50 2.81 5.81 -13.96
CA ASN A 50 2.96 6.73 -12.82
C ASN A 50 3.31 8.16 -13.27
N VAL A 51 3.82 8.33 -14.49
CA VAL A 51 4.19 9.63 -15.04
C VAL A 51 2.93 10.48 -15.21
N GLY A 52 2.99 11.74 -14.74
CA GLY A 52 1.84 12.65 -14.76
C GLY A 52 0.79 12.37 -13.67
N GLY A 53 0.97 11.29 -12.90
CA GLY A 53 0.18 11.01 -11.70
C GLY A 53 0.71 11.72 -10.46
N GLY A 54 0.36 11.19 -9.29
CA GLY A 54 0.85 11.68 -8.01
C GLY A 54 0.87 10.55 -6.99
N LYS A 55 1.39 10.84 -5.80
CA LYS A 55 1.27 9.93 -4.65
C LYS A 55 0.85 10.69 -3.41
N TRP A 56 -0.07 10.13 -2.67
CA TRP A 56 -0.38 10.59 -1.32
C TRP A 56 0.57 9.91 -0.33
N THR A 57 1.18 10.68 0.57
CA THR A 57 2.16 10.14 1.53
C THR A 57 1.75 10.47 2.96
N LEU A 58 1.71 9.45 3.80
CA LEU A 58 1.49 9.53 5.23
C LEU A 58 2.78 9.17 5.97
N ARG A 59 3.15 9.99 6.95
CA ARG A 59 4.29 9.76 7.83
C ARG A 59 3.78 9.46 9.23
N LEU A 60 4.19 8.33 9.78
CA LEU A 60 3.72 7.81 11.05
C LEU A 60 4.89 7.66 12.01
N LYS A 61 4.75 8.15 13.23
CA LYS A 61 5.73 7.89 14.29
C LYS A 61 5.71 6.40 14.66
N LYS A 62 6.86 5.85 15.03
CA LYS A 62 7.01 4.44 15.47
C LYS A 62 6.15 4.03 16.68
N THR A 63 5.57 5.00 17.40
CA THR A 63 4.65 4.75 18.52
C THR A 63 3.26 4.31 18.07
N LEU A 64 2.93 4.42 16.78
CA LEU A 64 1.63 4.00 16.23
C LEU A 64 1.66 2.54 15.78
N ASN A 65 0.50 1.87 15.82
CA ASN A 65 0.37 0.51 15.33
C ASN A 65 0.38 0.49 13.79
N ILE A 66 1.58 0.46 13.23
CA ILE A 66 1.81 0.49 11.78
C ILE A 66 1.20 -0.72 11.06
N ASN A 67 1.20 -1.90 11.71
CA ASN A 67 0.67 -3.13 11.11
C ASN A 67 -0.82 -2.99 10.78
N ARG A 68 -1.60 -2.45 11.71
CA ARG A 68 -3.03 -2.22 11.50
C ARG A 68 -3.30 -1.16 10.43
N VAL A 69 -2.55 -0.05 10.45
CA VAL A 69 -2.71 1.01 9.44
C VAL A 69 -2.40 0.48 8.05
N TRP A 70 -1.36 -0.34 7.92
CA TRP A 70 -0.97 -0.96 6.66
C TRP A 70 -2.04 -1.94 6.14
N GLU A 71 -2.58 -2.78 7.00
CA GLU A 71 -3.68 -3.70 6.66
C GLU A 71 -4.93 -2.94 6.21
N ASP A 72 -5.36 -1.92 6.96
CA ASP A 72 -6.51 -1.08 6.60
C ASP A 72 -6.32 -0.41 5.22
N ILE A 73 -5.10 0.04 4.92
CA ILE A 73 -4.77 0.64 3.62
C ILE A 73 -4.79 -0.40 2.50
N MET A 74 -4.18 -1.58 2.69
CA MET A 74 -4.22 -2.65 1.68
C MET A 74 -5.64 -3.07 1.36
N LEU A 75 -6.46 -3.32 2.38
CA LEU A 75 -7.86 -3.72 2.21
C LEU A 75 -8.68 -2.60 1.55
N GLY A 76 -8.45 -1.35 1.91
CA GLY A 76 -9.09 -0.20 1.26
C GLY A 76 -8.67 -0.02 -0.20
N VAL A 77 -7.43 -0.38 -0.56
CA VAL A 77 -6.94 -0.36 -1.94
C VAL A 77 -7.54 -1.50 -2.76
N LEU A 78 -7.57 -2.72 -2.22
CA LEU A 78 -8.07 -3.92 -2.90
C LEU A 78 -9.59 -3.98 -3.02
N GLY A 79 -10.31 -3.76 -1.93
CA GLY A 79 -11.78 -3.87 -1.91
C GLY A 79 -12.50 -2.69 -2.54
N GLY A 80 -11.79 -1.59 -2.79
CA GLY A 80 -12.40 -0.28 -2.99
C GLY A 80 -13.01 0.20 -1.68
N VAL A 81 -12.77 1.47 -1.31
CA VAL A 81 -13.41 2.05 -0.13
C VAL A 81 -14.85 2.40 -0.51
N ASP A 82 -15.72 1.40 -0.57
CA ASP A 82 -17.16 1.64 -0.50
C ASP A 82 -17.58 1.51 0.96
N ASN A 83 -17.62 2.65 1.65
CA ASN A 83 -18.07 2.75 3.04
C ASN A 83 -19.60 2.54 3.10
N GLY A 84 -20.06 1.32 2.78
CA GLY A 84 -21.45 0.87 2.76
C GLY A 84 -22.09 0.78 4.16
N GLY A 85 -21.95 1.82 4.97
CA GLY A 85 -22.51 1.90 6.32
C GLY A 85 -22.76 3.34 6.75
N GLY A 86 -23.95 3.87 6.43
CA GLY A 86 -24.77 4.80 7.25
C GLY A 86 -24.17 6.01 7.99
N GLY A 87 -22.93 6.44 7.76
CA GLY A 87 -22.27 7.47 8.58
C GLY A 87 -21.72 8.65 7.77
N ARG A 88 -22.03 9.88 8.19
CA ARG A 88 -21.62 11.16 7.57
C ARG A 88 -20.10 11.46 7.65
N ARG A 89 -19.23 10.57 7.17
CA ARG A 89 -17.80 10.89 6.93
C ARG A 89 -17.63 11.29 5.46
N ARG A 90 -16.94 12.41 5.23
CA ARG A 90 -16.76 13.00 3.89
C ARG A 90 -16.19 11.96 2.93
N ARG A 91 -16.89 11.78 1.81
CA ARG A 91 -16.61 10.79 0.77
C ARG A 91 -15.39 11.24 -0.04
N CYS A 92 -14.27 10.54 0.05
CA CYS A 92 -13.24 10.60 -0.98
C CYS A 92 -13.55 9.48 -1.97
N LYS A 93 -14.31 9.79 -3.03
CA LYS A 93 -14.45 8.88 -4.17
C LYS A 93 -13.13 8.85 -4.93
N VAL A 94 -12.18 8.05 -4.46
CA VAL A 94 -11.01 7.71 -5.27
C VAL A 94 -11.43 6.51 -6.10
N ASP A 95 -11.55 6.72 -7.41
CA ASP A 95 -11.83 5.66 -8.36
C ASP A 95 -10.78 4.55 -8.20
N PRO A 96 -11.18 3.28 -7.95
CA PRO A 96 -10.25 2.15 -7.92
C PRO A 96 -9.40 2.02 -9.19
N ALA A 97 -9.89 2.52 -10.33
CA ALA A 97 -9.14 2.57 -11.58
C ALA A 97 -7.90 3.48 -11.48
N ASN A 98 -7.96 4.56 -10.69
CA ASN A 98 -6.92 5.60 -10.61
C ASN A 98 -5.85 5.35 -9.55
N ARG A 99 -5.76 4.12 -9.01
CA ARG A 99 -4.73 3.72 -8.03
C ARG A 99 -3.76 2.76 -8.69
N ASN A 100 -2.47 3.01 -8.58
CA ASN A 100 -1.43 2.18 -9.17
C ASN A 100 -0.82 1.22 -8.14
N GLY A 101 -0.72 1.64 -6.88
CA GLY A 101 -0.19 0.77 -5.83
C GLY A 101 0.02 1.46 -4.49
N VAL A 102 0.58 0.70 -3.55
CA VAL A 102 0.95 1.17 -2.22
C VAL A 102 2.37 0.76 -1.88
N VAL A 103 3.06 1.62 -1.16
CA VAL A 103 4.42 1.40 -0.65
C VAL A 103 4.41 1.67 0.85
N ILE A 104 5.05 0.79 1.62
CA ILE A 104 5.46 1.07 3.00
C ILE A 104 6.97 1.07 3.09
N SER A 105 7.50 2.09 3.74
CA SER A 105 8.92 2.36 3.88
C SER A 105 9.25 2.47 5.37
N SER A 106 9.92 1.45 5.91
CA SER A 106 10.39 1.49 7.30
C SER A 106 11.64 2.36 7.37
N ARG A 107 11.60 3.41 8.18
CA ARG A 107 12.76 4.27 8.49
C ARG A 107 13.03 4.25 9.99
N HIS A 108 14.09 4.91 10.43
CA HIS A 108 14.50 4.89 11.84
C HIS A 108 13.45 5.54 12.75
N ASP A 109 13.05 6.77 12.43
CA ASP A 109 12.19 7.59 13.31
C ASP A 109 10.70 7.53 12.95
N GLU A 110 10.40 7.08 11.73
CA GLU A 110 9.05 7.07 11.17
C GLU A 110 8.85 5.90 10.20
N ASP A 111 7.59 5.54 10.01
CA ASP A 111 7.13 4.73 8.89
C ASP A 111 6.46 5.64 7.88
N ILE A 112 6.78 5.43 6.60
CA ILE A 112 6.22 6.21 5.51
C ILE A 112 5.35 5.30 4.67
N ILE A 113 4.07 5.64 4.51
CA ILE A 113 3.16 4.96 3.60
C ILE A 113 2.87 5.87 2.42
N SER A 114 3.05 5.37 1.20
CA SER A 114 2.68 6.09 -0.02
C SER A 114 1.62 5.30 -0.79
N VAL A 115 0.53 5.97 -1.15
CA VAL A 115 -0.47 5.47 -2.09
C VAL A 115 -0.26 6.19 -3.41
N TRP A 116 0.03 5.41 -4.45
CA TRP A 116 0.26 5.86 -5.82
C TRP A 116 -1.02 5.68 -6.64
#